data_AF-A0A150GCK2-F1
#
_entry.id   AF-A0A150GCK2-F1
#
_cell.length_a   1.000
_cell.length_b   1.000
_cell.length_c   1.000
_cell.angle_alpha   90.00
_cell.angle_beta   90.00
_cell.angle_gamma   90.00
#
_symmetry.space_group_name_H-M   'P 1'
#
loop_
_entity.id
_entity.type
_entity.pdbx_description
1 polymer ?
#
loop_
_entity_poly.entity_id
_entity_poly.type
_entity_poly.pdbx_seq_one_letter_code
_entity_poly.pdbx_strand_id
1 'polypeptide(L)'
;MTPTRRGPKKIDYVGAQSDGTKLAADLPAAVQVPDDAVAWTAVLGESTVRNLHSPDWKTREHALQAVMRSLGNARWNAERSPEDVWNTVTQLLDKALKDKVAPLYYASLELLSTLVATYSPNLPYGVLTQGLEPLMPTLLHRVGNNNARIQETSIQALLTLANQPALGLAFLAPHALSAIPKKSQSGAAAAIQMSGRLELITCMLNVQVQQQMGFGTAGRTPAAAAAAGKGGDALMAEDVVRFTRPALDMPDDKVRTAAVRLVAEVYRTRKAAGQPFEVEKMVGAGLKPALMQRLA
;
A
#
# COMPACT_ATOMS: atom_id res chain seq x y z
N MET A 1 29.98 24.47 40.60
CA MET A 1 29.23 23.52 39.74
C MET A 1 27.78 23.93 39.76
N THR A 2 27.31 24.59 38.70
CA THR A 2 25.95 25.16 38.64
C THR A 2 25.09 24.25 37.77
N PRO A 3 23.92 23.77 38.23
CA PRO A 3 23.10 22.84 37.46
C PRO A 3 22.34 23.59 36.36
N THR A 4 22.61 23.26 35.10
CA THR A 4 21.86 23.74 33.94
C THR A 4 20.47 23.11 33.92
N ARG A 5 19.45 23.90 34.30
CA ARG A 5 18.03 23.56 34.06
C ARG A 5 17.80 23.45 32.56
N ARG A 6 17.53 22.24 32.06
CA ARG A 6 16.95 22.04 30.72
C ARG A 6 15.55 22.65 30.71
N GLY A 7 15.35 23.68 29.88
CA GLY A 7 14.02 24.22 29.60
C GLY A 7 13.11 23.17 28.95
N PRO A 8 11.77 23.32 29.07
CA PRO A 8 10.83 22.36 28.50
C PRO A 8 10.99 22.28 26.98
N LYS A 9 11.05 21.05 26.45
CA LYS A 9 11.04 20.80 25.01
C LYS A 9 9.76 21.39 24.42
N LYS A 10 9.89 22.23 23.38
CA LYS A 10 8.74 22.64 22.55
C LYS A 10 8.05 21.36 22.04
N ILE A 11 6.86 21.12 22.56
CA ILE A 11 5.89 20.23 21.94
C ILE A 11 5.28 21.09 20.83
N ASP A 12 5.57 20.75 19.56
CA ASP A 12 4.90 21.38 18.43
C ASP A 12 3.41 21.01 18.50
N TYR A 13 2.62 21.88 19.10
CA TYR A 13 1.19 21.68 19.23
C TYR A 13 0.53 21.83 17.85
N VAL A 14 -0.23 20.80 17.54
CA VAL A 14 -1.05 20.62 16.35
C VAL A 14 -2.16 21.68 16.30
N GLY A 15 -2.38 22.27 15.12
CA GLY A 15 -3.65 22.87 14.74
C GLY A 15 -3.85 24.34 15.10
N ALA A 16 -3.31 25.26 14.29
CA ALA A 16 -3.99 26.53 14.10
C ALA A 16 -5.27 26.23 13.29
N GLN A 17 -6.40 26.08 13.98
CA GLN A 17 -7.72 26.07 13.36
C GLN A 17 -7.96 27.48 12.80
N SER A 18 -8.13 27.60 11.48
CA SER A 18 -8.73 28.80 10.91
C SER A 18 -10.22 28.77 11.23
N ASP A 19 -10.67 29.78 11.98
CA ASP A 19 -12.01 30.05 12.51
C ASP A 19 -13.05 30.48 11.45
N GLY A 20 -12.72 30.40 10.17
CA GLY A 20 -13.67 30.69 9.08
C GLY A 20 -14.05 32.17 8.93
N THR A 21 -13.47 33.07 9.73
CA THR A 21 -13.75 34.51 9.77
C THR A 21 -12.72 35.38 9.05
N LYS A 22 -12.04 34.84 8.03
CA LYS A 22 -11.07 35.63 7.25
C LYS A 22 -11.80 36.70 6.41
N LEU A 23 -11.46 37.97 6.66
CA LEU A 23 -11.87 39.13 5.87
C LEU A 23 -11.43 38.96 4.40
N ALA A 24 -12.11 39.61 3.46
CA ALA A 24 -11.85 39.47 2.02
C ALA A 24 -10.38 39.79 1.60
N ALA A 25 -9.64 40.55 2.42
CA ALA A 25 -8.22 40.86 2.22
C ALA A 25 -7.27 39.74 2.69
N ASP A 26 -7.75 38.78 3.49
CA ASP A 26 -7.02 37.62 4.01
C ASP A 26 -7.31 36.33 3.22
N LEU A 27 -8.03 36.43 2.08
CA LEU A 27 -8.10 35.32 1.14
C LEU A 27 -6.66 35.02 0.70
N PRO A 28 -6.16 33.79 0.91
CA PRO A 28 -4.82 33.45 0.44
C PRO A 28 -4.76 33.75 -1.05
N ALA A 29 -3.69 34.43 -1.48
CA ALA A 29 -3.40 34.62 -2.89
C ALA A 29 -3.68 33.31 -3.61
N ALA A 30 -4.49 33.36 -4.68
CA ALA A 30 -4.96 32.17 -5.37
C ALA A 30 -3.78 31.22 -5.59
N VAL A 31 -3.84 30.04 -4.96
CA VAL A 31 -2.77 29.05 -5.03
C VAL A 31 -2.45 28.86 -6.50
N GLN A 32 -1.20 29.10 -6.89
CA GLN A 32 -0.80 28.90 -8.28
C GLN A 32 -0.61 27.41 -8.53
N VAL A 33 -0.90 26.96 -9.74
CA VAL A 33 -0.64 25.58 -10.13
C VAL A 33 0.88 25.41 -10.23
N PRO A 34 1.50 24.48 -9.49
CA PRO A 34 2.92 24.19 -9.65
C PRO A 34 3.24 23.61 -11.03
N ASP A 35 4.45 23.87 -11.52
CA ASP A 35 4.88 23.44 -12.88
C ASP A 35 4.72 21.93 -13.10
N ASP A 36 5.00 21.12 -12.09
CA ASP A 36 4.87 19.65 -12.13
C ASP A 36 3.41 19.16 -12.13
N ALA A 37 2.45 20.03 -11.84
CA ALA A 37 1.02 19.75 -11.81
C ALA A 37 0.24 20.44 -12.93
N VAL A 38 0.90 21.21 -13.82
CA VAL A 38 0.23 21.90 -14.93
C VAL A 38 -0.49 20.92 -15.83
N ALA A 39 0.11 19.77 -16.13
CA ALA A 39 -0.51 18.73 -16.95
C ALA A 39 -1.83 18.19 -16.34
N TRP A 40 -1.98 18.21 -15.01
CA TRP A 40 -3.18 17.71 -14.35
C TRP A 40 -4.40 18.58 -14.62
N THR A 41 -4.20 19.85 -15.00
CA THR A 41 -5.28 20.81 -15.26
C THR A 41 -6.15 20.40 -16.44
N ALA A 42 -5.56 19.76 -17.46
CA ALA A 42 -6.29 19.26 -18.62
C ALA A 42 -7.33 18.19 -18.25
N VAL A 43 -7.04 17.40 -17.21
CA VAL A 43 -7.92 16.30 -16.76
C VAL A 43 -8.83 16.77 -15.63
N LEU A 44 -8.27 17.36 -14.57
CA LEU A 44 -8.98 17.66 -13.31
C LEU A 44 -9.58 19.07 -13.26
N GLY A 45 -9.20 19.95 -14.18
CA GLY A 45 -9.51 21.37 -14.16
C GLY A 45 -8.63 22.16 -13.19
N GLU A 46 -8.32 23.40 -13.58
CA GLU A 46 -7.38 24.26 -12.85
C GLU A 46 -7.79 24.51 -11.40
N SER A 47 -9.07 24.78 -11.13
CA SER A 47 -9.57 25.04 -9.78
C SER A 47 -9.30 23.86 -8.82
N THR A 48 -9.55 22.64 -9.28
CA THR A 48 -9.27 21.42 -8.51
C THR A 48 -7.78 21.29 -8.21
N VAL A 49 -6.92 21.49 -9.21
CA VAL A 49 -5.46 21.38 -9.06
C VAL A 49 -4.90 22.42 -8.09
N ARG A 50 -5.40 23.66 -8.14
CA ARG A 50 -5.05 24.71 -7.16
C ARG A 50 -5.43 24.30 -5.74
N ASN A 51 -6.64 23.77 -5.55
CA ASN A 51 -7.13 23.34 -4.23
C ASN A 51 -6.34 22.14 -3.68
N LEU A 52 -5.90 21.21 -4.54
CA LEU A 52 -5.01 20.10 -4.17
C LEU A 52 -3.63 20.59 -3.65
N HIS A 53 -3.23 21.80 -4.00
CA HIS A 53 -1.99 22.45 -3.58
C HIS A 53 -2.18 23.48 -2.47
N SER A 54 -3.40 23.60 -1.93
CA SER A 54 -3.67 24.54 -0.84
C SER A 54 -2.84 24.23 0.41
N PRO A 55 -2.32 25.25 1.12
CA PRO A 55 -1.71 25.04 2.43
C PRO A 55 -2.72 24.49 3.46
N ASP A 56 -4.01 24.80 3.30
CA ASP A 56 -5.07 24.27 4.13
C ASP A 56 -5.40 22.82 3.76
N TRP A 57 -5.26 21.91 4.73
CA TRP A 57 -5.46 20.48 4.51
C TRP A 57 -6.93 20.13 4.25
N LYS A 58 -7.89 20.87 4.82
CA LYS A 58 -9.32 20.63 4.56
C LYS A 58 -9.65 20.95 3.11
N THR A 59 -9.12 22.04 2.58
CA THR A 59 -9.23 22.39 1.16
C THR A 59 -8.66 21.28 0.26
N ARG A 60 -7.48 20.74 0.60
CA ARG A 60 -6.90 19.59 -0.14
C ARG A 60 -7.78 18.34 -0.06
N GLU A 61 -8.33 18.04 1.11
CA GLU A 61 -9.20 16.88 1.33
C GLU A 61 -10.50 17.00 0.50
N HIS A 62 -11.14 18.17 0.54
CA HIS A 62 -12.32 18.44 -0.29
C HIS A 62 -12.02 18.31 -1.79
N ALA A 63 -10.82 18.71 -2.23
CA ALA A 63 -10.39 18.56 -3.61
C ALA A 63 -10.16 17.09 -4.00
N LEU A 64 -9.52 16.28 -3.14
CA LEU A 64 -9.41 14.82 -3.36
C LEU A 64 -10.79 14.17 -3.47
N GLN A 65 -11.71 14.54 -2.60
CA GLN A 65 -13.09 14.05 -2.62
C GLN A 65 -13.83 14.51 -3.89
N ALA A 66 -13.53 15.69 -4.43
CA ALA A 66 -14.08 16.15 -5.71
C ALA A 66 -13.56 15.32 -6.90
N VAL A 67 -12.26 14.96 -6.90
CA VAL A 67 -11.69 14.04 -7.91
C VAL A 67 -12.39 12.69 -7.82
N MET A 68 -12.55 12.14 -6.61
CA MET A 68 -13.22 10.85 -6.41
C MET A 68 -14.67 10.85 -6.94
N ARG A 69 -15.45 11.89 -6.66
CA ARG A 69 -16.79 12.06 -7.24
C ARG A 69 -16.78 12.16 -8.77
N SER A 70 -15.73 12.75 -9.35
CA SER A 70 -15.59 12.87 -10.80
C SER A 70 -15.36 11.50 -11.45
N LEU A 71 -14.61 10.60 -10.82
CA LEU A 71 -14.42 9.23 -11.31
C LEU A 71 -15.73 8.43 -11.40
N GLY A 72 -16.69 8.72 -10.50
CA GLY A 72 -18.03 8.12 -10.54
C GLY A 72 -19.00 8.77 -11.55
N ASN A 73 -18.60 9.85 -12.22
CA ASN A 73 -19.47 10.60 -13.13
C ASN A 73 -19.26 10.14 -14.58
N ALA A 74 -20.25 9.43 -15.13
CA ALA A 74 -20.21 8.89 -16.49
C ALA A 74 -19.97 9.95 -17.58
N ARG A 75 -20.57 11.15 -17.44
CA ARG A 75 -20.36 12.24 -18.41
C ARG A 75 -18.93 12.78 -18.34
N TRP A 76 -18.40 12.96 -17.14
CA TRP A 76 -17.03 13.43 -16.95
C TRP A 76 -16.02 12.44 -17.54
N ASN A 77 -16.27 11.14 -17.37
CA ASN A 77 -15.45 10.06 -17.93
C ASN A 77 -15.55 10.00 -19.47
N ALA A 78 -16.73 10.22 -20.05
CA ALA A 78 -16.95 10.13 -21.50
C ALA A 78 -16.16 11.20 -22.31
N GLU A 79 -15.81 12.31 -21.66
CA GLU A 79 -15.09 13.43 -22.29
C GLU A 79 -13.56 13.28 -22.22
N ARG A 80 -13.03 12.19 -21.64
CA ARG A 80 -11.60 12.02 -21.33
C ARG A 80 -11.09 10.64 -21.74
N SER A 81 -9.80 10.57 -22.07
CA SER A 81 -9.13 9.28 -22.25
C SER A 81 -8.99 8.56 -20.90
N PRO A 82 -9.36 7.28 -20.79
CA PRO A 82 -9.13 6.50 -19.57
C PRO A 82 -7.67 6.46 -19.11
N GLU A 83 -6.74 6.44 -20.06
CA GLU A 83 -5.30 6.46 -19.76
C GLU A 83 -4.86 7.81 -19.17
N ASP A 84 -5.37 8.92 -19.70
CA ASP A 84 -5.05 10.26 -19.19
C ASP A 84 -5.56 10.45 -17.76
N VAL A 85 -6.78 9.96 -17.48
CA VAL A 85 -7.33 9.96 -16.12
C VAL A 85 -6.48 9.09 -15.20
N TRP A 86 -6.17 7.87 -15.60
CA TRP A 86 -5.35 6.95 -14.83
C TRP A 86 -3.98 7.54 -14.49
N ASN A 87 -3.26 8.03 -15.50
CA ASN A 87 -1.92 8.59 -15.33
C ASN A 87 -1.94 9.85 -14.47
N THR A 88 -2.94 10.72 -14.64
CA THR A 88 -3.05 11.95 -13.83
C THR A 88 -3.38 11.64 -12.38
N VAL A 89 -4.34 10.74 -12.13
CA VAL A 89 -4.78 10.45 -10.75
C VAL A 89 -3.74 9.61 -10.01
N THR A 90 -3.01 8.73 -10.68
CA THR A 90 -1.88 8.01 -10.04
C THR A 90 -0.72 8.94 -9.68
N GLN A 91 -0.38 9.93 -10.51
CA GLN A 91 0.59 10.98 -10.14
C GLN A 91 0.11 11.82 -8.96
N LEU A 92 -1.18 12.19 -8.94
CA LEU A 92 -1.79 12.86 -7.79
C LEU A 92 -1.69 12.00 -6.51
N LEU A 93 -1.99 10.70 -6.60
CA LEU A 93 -1.89 9.78 -5.48
C LEU A 93 -0.46 9.65 -4.96
N ASP A 94 0.55 9.67 -5.83
CA ASP A 94 1.96 9.63 -5.42
C ASP A 94 2.31 10.82 -4.51
N LYS A 95 1.74 11.99 -4.79
CA LYS A 95 1.84 13.17 -3.93
C LYS A 95 0.99 13.01 -2.66
N ALA A 96 -0.28 12.67 -2.80
CA ALA A 96 -1.25 12.72 -1.71
C ALA A 96 -1.00 11.67 -0.62
N LEU A 97 -0.52 10.47 -0.99
CA LEU A 97 -0.13 9.42 -0.04
C LEU A 97 1.08 9.79 0.84
N LYS A 98 1.86 10.78 0.40
CA LYS A 98 3.02 11.33 1.13
C LYS A 98 2.62 12.50 2.04
N ASP A 99 1.36 12.92 2.06
CA ASP A 99 0.89 13.94 2.99
C ASP A 99 1.06 13.48 4.45
N LYS A 100 1.42 14.42 5.32
CA LYS A 100 1.62 14.18 6.75
C LYS A 100 0.31 14.15 7.53
N VAL A 101 -0.77 14.69 6.96
CA VAL A 101 -2.09 14.78 7.59
C VAL A 101 -2.84 13.47 7.38
N ALA A 102 -3.13 12.75 8.46
CA ALA A 102 -3.74 11.41 8.38
C ALA A 102 -5.09 11.36 7.62
N PRO A 103 -6.03 12.32 7.79
CA PRO A 103 -7.22 12.40 6.93
C PRO A 103 -6.93 12.36 5.43
N LEU A 104 -5.91 13.09 4.95
CA LEU A 104 -5.52 13.10 3.54
C LEU A 104 -4.99 11.74 3.09
N TYR A 105 -4.24 11.05 3.95
CA TYR A 105 -3.80 9.69 3.67
C TYR A 105 -4.99 8.75 3.46
N TYR A 106 -5.99 8.79 4.36
CA TYR A 106 -7.19 7.96 4.22
C TYR A 106 -8.01 8.31 2.96
N ALA A 107 -8.21 9.61 2.68
CA ALA A 107 -8.88 10.05 1.45
C ALA A 107 -8.12 9.61 0.19
N SER A 108 -6.79 9.56 0.24
CA SER A 108 -5.96 9.07 -0.86
C SER A 108 -6.14 7.55 -1.08
N LEU A 109 -6.24 6.76 0.00
CA LEU A 109 -6.51 5.33 -0.12
C LEU A 109 -7.91 5.05 -0.70
N GLU A 110 -8.91 5.85 -0.30
CA GLU A 110 -10.26 5.77 -0.85
C GLU A 110 -10.30 6.12 -2.34
N LEU A 111 -9.57 7.19 -2.73
CA LEU A 111 -9.40 7.57 -4.12
C LEU A 111 -8.69 6.48 -4.94
N LEU A 112 -7.62 5.87 -4.40
CA LEU A 112 -6.93 4.74 -5.04
C LEU A 112 -7.88 3.57 -5.29
N SER A 113 -8.65 3.17 -4.27
CA SER A 113 -9.64 2.09 -4.39
C SER A 113 -10.68 2.40 -5.49
N THR A 114 -11.22 3.62 -5.49
CA THR A 114 -12.19 4.09 -6.48
C THR A 114 -11.61 4.10 -7.89
N LEU A 115 -10.40 4.63 -8.06
CA LEU A 115 -9.69 4.67 -9.34
C LEU A 115 -9.51 3.27 -9.91
N VAL A 116 -8.99 2.37 -9.09
CA VAL A 116 -8.70 0.99 -9.47
C VAL A 116 -9.98 0.23 -9.84
N ALA A 117 -11.03 0.34 -9.04
CA ALA A 117 -12.32 -0.30 -9.34
C ALA A 117 -12.94 0.24 -10.64
N THR A 118 -12.79 1.53 -10.92
CA THR A 118 -13.40 2.18 -12.09
C THR A 118 -12.63 1.91 -13.38
N TYR A 119 -11.29 1.93 -13.33
CA TYR A 119 -10.45 1.95 -14.53
C TYR A 119 -9.69 0.66 -14.80
N SER A 120 -9.40 -0.17 -13.79
CA SER A 120 -8.64 -1.42 -14.01
C SER A 120 -9.30 -2.42 -14.98
N PRO A 121 -10.64 -2.53 -15.10
CA PRO A 121 -11.24 -3.44 -16.07
C PRO A 121 -11.01 -3.04 -17.54
N ASN A 122 -10.71 -1.76 -17.81
CA ASN A 122 -10.70 -1.18 -19.15
C ASN A 122 -9.29 -0.82 -19.64
N LEU A 123 -8.26 -1.01 -18.82
CA LEU A 123 -6.89 -0.62 -19.12
C LEU A 123 -5.97 -1.83 -19.22
N PRO A 124 -4.96 -1.80 -20.09
CA PRO A 124 -4.00 -2.88 -20.21
C PRO A 124 -3.09 -2.93 -18.96
N TYR A 125 -2.63 -4.14 -18.61
CA TYR A 125 -1.75 -4.38 -17.46
C TYR A 125 -0.53 -3.46 -17.40
N GLY A 126 0.10 -3.19 -18.54
CA GLY A 126 1.28 -2.30 -18.61
C GLY A 126 0.98 -0.87 -18.15
N VAL A 127 -0.16 -0.30 -18.55
CA VAL A 127 -0.58 1.04 -18.13
C VAL A 127 -0.92 1.05 -16.64
N LEU A 128 -1.63 0.02 -16.17
CA LEU A 128 -1.99 -0.12 -14.76
C LEU A 128 -0.75 -0.16 -13.87
N THR A 129 0.19 -1.04 -14.18
CA THR A 129 1.41 -1.23 -13.40
C THR A 129 2.32 0.00 -13.45
N GLN A 130 2.49 0.63 -14.61
CA GLN A 130 3.28 1.86 -14.74
C GLN A 130 2.77 2.99 -13.83
N GLY A 131 1.45 3.14 -13.69
CA GLY A 131 0.85 4.13 -12.81
C GLY A 131 0.94 3.78 -11.32
N LEU A 132 0.89 2.48 -10.96
CA LEU A 132 0.93 2.04 -9.57
C LEU A 132 2.34 1.92 -9.00
N GLU A 133 3.34 1.64 -9.83
CA GLU A 133 4.74 1.44 -9.43
C GLU A 133 5.28 2.54 -8.49
N PRO A 134 5.06 3.84 -8.75
CA PRO A 134 5.55 4.92 -7.87
C PRO A 134 4.90 4.91 -6.48
N LEU A 135 3.69 4.36 -6.34
CA LEU A 135 2.94 4.33 -5.09
C LEU A 135 3.44 3.23 -4.15
N MET A 136 3.98 2.14 -4.71
CA MET A 136 4.33 0.93 -3.98
C MET A 136 5.31 1.18 -2.82
N PRO A 137 6.40 1.95 -2.96
CA PRO A 137 7.31 2.21 -1.84
C PRO A 137 6.63 2.91 -0.66
N THR A 138 5.72 3.86 -0.90
CA THR A 138 5.00 4.58 0.15
C THR A 138 4.01 3.66 0.85
N LEU A 139 3.17 2.94 0.10
CA LEU A 139 2.19 2.02 0.68
C LEU A 139 2.87 0.93 1.51
N LEU A 140 3.92 0.32 0.96
CA LEU A 140 4.71 -0.70 1.66
C LEU A 140 5.41 -0.17 2.91
N HIS A 141 5.85 1.08 2.92
CA HIS A 141 6.38 1.69 4.13
C HIS A 141 5.29 1.85 5.20
N ARG A 142 4.06 2.19 4.79
CA ARG A 142 2.91 2.41 5.68
C ARG A 142 2.35 1.11 6.28
N VAL A 143 2.58 -0.03 5.64
CA VAL A 143 2.31 -1.36 6.23
C VAL A 143 3.12 -1.62 7.51
N GLY A 144 4.30 -1.01 7.65
CA GLY A 144 5.10 -1.04 8.88
C GLY A 144 4.97 0.24 9.71
N ASN A 145 3.75 0.72 9.94
CA ASN A 145 3.50 1.93 10.73
C ASN A 145 3.19 1.61 12.21
N ASN A 146 3.62 2.49 13.12
CA ASN A 146 3.28 2.36 14.55
C ASN A 146 1.79 2.62 14.83
N ASN A 147 1.11 3.38 13.98
CA ASN A 147 -0.32 3.55 14.07
C ASN A 147 -1.02 2.36 13.41
N ALA A 148 -1.66 1.52 14.23
CA ALA A 148 -2.34 0.30 13.79
C ALA A 148 -3.39 0.57 12.70
N ARG A 149 -4.14 1.68 12.78
CA ARG A 149 -5.15 2.03 11.78
C ARG A 149 -4.51 2.37 10.43
N ILE A 150 -3.39 3.10 10.43
CA ILE A 150 -2.64 3.39 9.20
C ILE A 150 -2.10 2.08 8.61
N GLN A 151 -1.52 1.21 9.44
CA GLN A 151 -1.03 -0.09 8.99
C GLN A 151 -2.14 -0.92 8.35
N GLU A 152 -3.26 -1.12 9.06
CA GLU A 152 -4.40 -1.93 8.60
C GLU A 152 -4.98 -1.40 7.29
N THR A 153 -5.29 -0.11 7.22
CA THR A 153 -5.83 0.49 5.99
C THR A 153 -4.85 0.43 4.81
N SER A 154 -3.54 0.48 5.07
CA SER A 154 -2.52 0.30 4.02
C SER A 154 -2.47 -1.13 3.50
N ILE A 155 -2.58 -2.12 4.40
CA ILE A 155 -2.69 -3.53 4.02
C ILE A 155 -3.96 -3.72 3.18
N GLN A 156 -5.11 -3.22 3.62
CA GLN A 156 -6.36 -3.35 2.88
C GLN A 156 -6.31 -2.69 1.48
N ALA A 157 -5.64 -1.54 1.35
CA ALA A 157 -5.44 -0.90 0.05
C ALA A 157 -4.61 -1.79 -0.89
N LEU A 158 -3.52 -2.40 -0.40
CA LEU A 158 -2.71 -3.34 -1.20
C LEU A 158 -3.50 -4.60 -1.57
N LEU A 159 -4.30 -5.15 -0.64
CA LEU A 159 -5.17 -6.29 -0.92
C LEU A 159 -6.27 -5.93 -1.93
N THR A 160 -6.73 -4.68 -1.96
CA THR A 160 -7.68 -4.19 -2.98
C THR A 160 -7.05 -4.26 -4.37
N LEU A 161 -5.76 -3.92 -4.52
CA LEU A 161 -5.03 -4.10 -5.77
C LEU A 161 -4.90 -5.58 -6.14
N ALA A 162 -4.51 -6.42 -5.17
CA ALA A 162 -4.34 -7.85 -5.39
C ALA A 162 -5.63 -8.60 -5.76
N ASN A 163 -6.78 -8.07 -5.34
CA ASN A 163 -8.09 -8.64 -5.68
C ASN A 163 -8.62 -8.17 -7.04
N GLN A 164 -7.96 -7.23 -7.72
CA GLN A 164 -8.38 -6.86 -9.06
C GLN A 164 -8.05 -7.96 -10.08
N PRO A 165 -9.01 -8.39 -10.91
CA PRO A 165 -8.75 -9.35 -11.98
C PRO A 165 -7.63 -8.94 -12.95
N ALA A 166 -7.46 -7.63 -13.17
CA ALA A 166 -6.45 -7.09 -14.07
C ALA A 166 -5.04 -7.01 -13.45
N LEU A 167 -4.88 -7.16 -12.13
CA LEU A 167 -3.58 -7.04 -11.45
C LEU A 167 -3.18 -8.34 -10.74
N GLY A 168 -4.08 -8.85 -9.91
CA GLY A 168 -3.89 -10.10 -9.16
C GLY A 168 -2.79 -10.02 -8.09
N LEU A 169 -2.53 -11.17 -7.48
CA LEU A 169 -1.40 -11.33 -6.57
C LEU A 169 -0.08 -11.25 -7.33
N ALA A 170 -0.09 -11.56 -8.63
CA ALA A 170 1.06 -11.44 -9.54
C ALA A 170 1.72 -10.06 -9.47
N PHE A 171 0.91 -8.99 -9.46
CA PHE A 171 1.42 -7.62 -9.34
C PHE A 171 2.00 -7.35 -7.95
N LEU A 172 1.29 -7.73 -6.88
CA LEU A 172 1.69 -7.35 -5.51
C LEU A 172 2.87 -8.16 -4.97
N ALA A 173 3.00 -9.43 -5.35
CA ALA A 173 3.98 -10.37 -4.82
C ALA A 173 5.45 -9.88 -4.90
N PRO A 174 5.96 -9.39 -6.05
CA PRO A 174 7.31 -8.87 -6.15
C PRO A 174 7.59 -7.72 -5.18
N HIS A 175 6.60 -6.86 -4.94
CA HIS A 175 6.72 -5.73 -4.03
C HIS A 175 6.65 -6.16 -2.57
N ALA A 176 5.71 -7.03 -2.20
CA ALA A 176 5.57 -7.53 -0.84
C ALA A 176 6.82 -8.29 -0.37
N LEU A 177 7.43 -9.08 -1.27
CA LEU A 177 8.63 -9.88 -1.03
C LEU A 177 9.94 -9.12 -1.33
N SER A 178 9.86 -7.84 -1.69
CA SER A 178 11.05 -7.00 -1.90
C SER A 178 11.81 -6.77 -0.60
N ALA A 179 13.13 -6.60 -0.71
CA ALA A 179 13.98 -6.29 0.44
C ALA A 179 13.50 -5.01 1.15
N ILE A 180 13.43 -5.06 2.48
CA ILE A 180 13.11 -3.88 3.29
C ILE A 180 14.17 -2.79 3.02
N PRO A 181 13.79 -1.52 2.76
CA PRO A 181 14.74 -0.46 2.47
C PRO A 181 15.81 -0.31 3.56
N LYS A 182 17.07 -0.07 3.17
CA LYS A 182 18.23 0.02 4.09
C LYS A 182 18.00 0.94 5.30
N LYS A 183 17.31 2.07 5.09
CA LYS A 183 16.94 3.03 6.15
C LYS A 183 16.07 2.44 7.27
N SER A 184 15.46 1.29 7.02
CA SER A 184 14.57 0.59 7.95
C SER A 184 15.07 -0.81 8.27
N GLN A 185 16.35 -1.12 8.08
CA GLN A 185 16.94 -2.43 8.40
C GLN A 185 17.60 -2.48 9.78
N SER A 186 17.60 -1.37 10.54
CA SER A 186 18.23 -1.31 11.86
C SER A 186 17.26 -0.94 12.98
N GLY A 187 17.58 -1.43 14.19
CA GLY A 187 16.86 -1.12 15.42
C GLY A 187 15.37 -1.44 15.39
N ALA A 188 14.58 -0.63 16.09
CA ALA A 188 13.13 -0.82 16.18
C ALA A 188 12.42 -0.71 14.83
N ALA A 189 12.93 0.13 13.92
CA ALA A 189 12.35 0.30 12.58
C ALA A 189 12.40 -1.01 11.76
N ALA A 190 13.46 -1.81 11.93
CA ALA A 190 13.56 -3.14 11.31
C ALA A 190 12.45 -4.07 11.77
N ALA A 191 12.22 -4.14 13.08
CA ALA A 191 11.20 -5.01 13.64
C ALA A 191 9.80 -4.61 13.17
N ILE A 192 9.49 -3.31 13.18
CA ILE A 192 8.17 -2.80 12.78
C ILE A 192 7.93 -3.06 11.27
N GLN A 193 8.90 -2.76 10.42
CA GLN A 193 8.75 -2.97 8.97
C GLN A 193 8.69 -4.45 8.61
N MET A 194 9.49 -5.30 9.27
CA MET A 194 9.41 -6.74 9.07
C MET A 194 8.06 -7.29 9.54
N SER A 195 7.60 -6.91 10.74
CA SER A 195 6.28 -7.32 11.25
C SER A 195 5.16 -6.97 10.28
N GLY A 196 5.13 -5.72 9.79
CA GLY A 196 4.13 -5.30 8.80
C GLY A 196 4.21 -6.11 7.50
N ARG A 197 5.42 -6.40 6.99
CA ARG A 197 5.59 -7.22 5.79
C ARG A 197 5.08 -8.64 5.99
N LEU A 198 5.39 -9.27 7.12
CA LEU A 198 4.91 -10.61 7.45
C LEU A 198 3.38 -10.64 7.55
N GLU A 199 2.76 -9.60 8.12
CA GLU A 199 1.30 -9.48 8.19
C GLU A 199 0.68 -9.35 6.79
N LEU A 200 1.23 -8.47 5.94
CA LEU A 200 0.78 -8.33 4.55
C LEU A 200 0.85 -9.67 3.79
N ILE A 201 1.98 -10.38 3.90
CA ILE A 201 2.19 -11.67 3.23
C ILE A 201 1.19 -12.72 3.76
N THR A 202 0.92 -12.72 5.07
CA THR A 202 -0.10 -13.59 5.67
C THR A 202 -1.48 -13.32 5.08
N CYS A 203 -1.88 -12.04 4.95
CA CYS A 203 -3.13 -11.69 4.31
C CYS A 203 -3.18 -12.09 2.82
N MET A 204 -2.07 -11.96 2.10
CA MET A 204 -1.98 -12.37 0.70
C MET A 204 -2.13 -13.88 0.53
N LEU A 205 -1.57 -14.69 1.44
CA LEU A 205 -1.78 -16.15 1.44
C LEU A 205 -3.26 -16.49 1.67
N ASN A 206 -3.94 -15.78 2.58
CA ASN A 206 -5.38 -15.97 2.80
C ASN A 206 -6.19 -15.65 1.53
N VAL A 207 -5.84 -14.56 0.84
CA VAL A 207 -6.45 -14.19 -0.44
C VAL A 207 -6.20 -15.29 -1.48
N GLN A 208 -4.99 -15.85 -1.56
CA GLN A 208 -4.68 -16.95 -2.47
C GLN A 208 -5.52 -18.20 -2.17
N VAL A 209 -5.65 -18.60 -0.90
CA VAL A 209 -6.47 -19.74 -0.50
C VAL A 209 -7.95 -19.51 -0.86
N GLN A 210 -8.47 -18.30 -0.63
CA GLN A 210 -9.84 -17.93 -1.01
C GLN A 210 -10.05 -18.05 -2.53
N GLN A 211 -9.09 -17.58 -3.33
CA GLN A 211 -9.14 -17.65 -4.79
C GLN A 211 -9.10 -19.10 -5.29
N GLN A 212 -8.30 -19.98 -4.66
CA GLN A 212 -8.27 -21.41 -4.98
C GLN A 212 -9.61 -22.11 -4.69
N MET A 213 -10.33 -21.66 -3.66
CA MET A 213 -11.66 -22.12 -3.32
C MET A 213 -12.77 -21.49 -4.20
N GLY A 214 -12.41 -20.66 -5.17
CA GLY A 214 -13.34 -20.00 -6.10
C GLY A 214 -13.95 -18.69 -5.58
N PHE A 215 -13.63 -18.26 -4.36
CA PHE A 215 -14.11 -16.98 -3.82
C PHE A 215 -13.33 -15.80 -4.42
N GLY A 216 -14.02 -14.70 -4.74
CA GLY A 216 -13.39 -13.47 -5.24
C GLY A 216 -12.81 -13.57 -6.66
N THR A 217 -13.16 -14.61 -7.43
CA THR A 217 -12.71 -14.80 -8.81
C THR A 217 -13.65 -14.20 -9.87
N ALA A 218 -14.78 -13.63 -9.44
CA ALA A 218 -15.77 -13.01 -10.32
C ALA A 218 -15.13 -11.88 -11.15
N GLY A 219 -15.12 -12.03 -12.48
CA GLY A 219 -14.52 -11.08 -13.41
C GLY A 219 -13.10 -11.42 -13.89
N ARG A 220 -12.45 -12.48 -13.38
CA ARG A 220 -11.22 -13.02 -14.01
C ARG A 220 -11.57 -13.68 -15.33
N THR A 221 -11.14 -13.08 -16.43
CA THR A 221 -11.20 -13.75 -17.72
C THR A 221 -10.11 -14.83 -17.81
N PRO A 222 -10.34 -15.92 -18.55
CA PRO A 222 -9.30 -16.92 -18.81
C PRO A 222 -8.03 -16.31 -19.42
N ALA A 223 -8.17 -15.20 -20.15
CA ALA A 223 -7.06 -14.43 -20.73
C ALA A 223 -6.23 -13.69 -19.67
N ALA A 224 -6.85 -13.11 -18.63
CA ALA A 224 -6.13 -12.52 -17.50
C ALA A 224 -5.40 -13.60 -16.66
N ALA A 225 -6.05 -14.76 -16.47
CA ALA A 225 -5.44 -15.93 -15.85
C ALA A 225 -4.28 -16.52 -16.70
N ALA A 226 -4.37 -16.42 -18.04
CA ALA A 226 -3.32 -16.86 -18.97
C ALA A 226 -2.15 -15.86 -19.07
N ALA A 227 -2.42 -14.55 -19.01
CA ALA A 227 -1.42 -13.49 -18.95
C ALA A 227 -0.63 -13.53 -17.63
N ALA A 228 -1.28 -13.97 -16.54
CA ALA A 228 -0.63 -14.28 -15.28
C ALA A 228 0.24 -15.57 -15.36
N GLY A 229 0.31 -16.25 -16.50
CA GLY A 229 1.12 -17.47 -16.67
C GLY A 229 0.63 -18.66 -15.85
N LYS A 230 1.09 -19.87 -16.19
CA LYS A 230 0.75 -21.13 -15.49
C LYS A 230 1.19 -21.20 -14.01
N GLY A 231 1.57 -20.08 -13.40
CA GLY A 231 1.96 -19.95 -11.99
C GLY A 231 2.10 -18.52 -11.47
N GLY A 232 1.84 -17.46 -12.24
CA GLY A 232 2.21 -16.10 -11.81
C GLY A 232 1.20 -15.40 -10.90
N ASP A 233 -0.04 -15.88 -10.78
CA ASP A 233 -1.02 -15.32 -9.82
C ASP A 233 -0.91 -15.92 -8.41
N ALA A 234 0.09 -16.77 -8.18
CA ALA A 234 0.31 -17.42 -6.91
C ALA A 234 1.60 -16.89 -6.26
N LEU A 235 1.50 -16.56 -4.98
CA LEU A 235 2.63 -16.33 -4.11
C LEU A 235 3.42 -17.64 -3.95
N MET A 236 4.66 -17.65 -4.46
CA MET A 236 5.52 -18.82 -4.39
C MET A 236 5.96 -19.08 -2.94
N ALA A 237 5.67 -20.28 -2.45
CA ALA A 237 6.00 -20.69 -1.09
C ALA A 237 7.51 -20.53 -0.80
N GLU A 238 8.33 -20.86 -1.79
CA GLU A 238 9.78 -20.75 -1.74
C GLU A 238 10.24 -19.32 -1.46
N ASP A 239 9.67 -18.36 -2.19
CA ASP A 239 10.01 -16.94 -2.05
C ASP A 239 9.51 -16.37 -0.73
N VAL A 240 8.32 -16.82 -0.27
CA VAL A 240 7.80 -16.46 1.06
C VAL A 240 8.73 -16.94 2.16
N VAL A 241 9.16 -18.21 2.12
CA VAL A 241 10.09 -18.76 3.13
C VAL A 241 11.43 -18.05 3.06
N ARG A 242 11.96 -17.79 1.86
CA ARG A 242 13.23 -17.08 1.66
C ARG A 242 13.19 -15.65 2.21
N PHE A 243 12.10 -14.92 1.96
CA PHE A 243 11.88 -13.59 2.51
C PHE A 243 11.75 -13.61 4.03
N THR A 244 11.05 -14.60 4.57
CA THR A 244 10.75 -14.73 6.01
C THR A 244 11.97 -15.16 6.83
N ARG A 245 12.93 -15.85 6.22
CA ARG A 245 14.10 -16.42 6.92
C ARG A 245 14.81 -15.46 7.87
N PRO A 246 15.20 -14.22 7.48
CA PRO A 246 15.90 -13.32 8.40
C PRO A 246 15.08 -12.93 9.63
N ALA A 247 13.74 -12.98 9.53
CA ALA A 247 12.84 -12.63 10.63
C ALA A 247 12.86 -13.66 11.76
N LEU A 248 13.26 -14.92 11.49
CA LEU A 248 13.37 -15.98 12.49
C LEU A 248 14.51 -15.73 13.49
N ASP A 249 15.53 -14.97 13.08
CA ASP A 249 16.70 -14.64 13.89
C ASP A 249 16.65 -13.21 14.48
N MET A 250 15.57 -12.46 14.23
CA MET A 250 15.46 -11.10 14.74
C MET A 250 15.36 -11.05 16.27
N PRO A 251 15.89 -9.99 16.93
CA PRO A 251 15.81 -9.85 18.38
C PRO A 251 14.38 -9.75 18.92
N ASP A 252 13.46 -9.19 18.13
CA ASP A 252 12.06 -9.00 18.51
C ASP A 252 11.28 -10.33 18.50
N ASP A 253 10.68 -10.68 19.64
CA ASP A 253 9.97 -11.96 19.81
C ASP A 253 8.66 -12.05 19.01
N LYS A 254 7.98 -10.92 18.82
CA LYS A 254 6.73 -10.88 18.04
C LYS A 254 7.02 -11.14 16.57
N VAL A 255 8.10 -10.54 16.05
CA VAL A 255 8.55 -10.77 14.67
C VAL A 255 8.92 -12.23 14.46
N ARG A 256 9.71 -12.83 15.36
CA ARG A 256 10.03 -14.26 15.26
C ARG A 256 8.77 -15.13 15.31
N THR A 257 7.85 -14.85 16.22
CA THR A 257 6.60 -15.60 16.35
C THR A 257 5.74 -15.50 15.10
N ALA A 258 5.63 -14.32 14.50
CA ALA A 258 4.92 -14.12 13.23
C ALA A 258 5.60 -14.89 12.09
N ALA A 259 6.93 -14.83 11.99
CA ALA A 259 7.70 -15.55 10.99
C ALA A 259 7.49 -17.07 11.05
N VAL A 260 7.48 -17.64 12.26
CA VAL A 260 7.22 -19.07 12.48
C VAL A 260 5.82 -19.46 12.04
N ARG A 261 4.82 -18.65 12.40
CA ARG A 261 3.43 -18.90 12.00
C ARG A 261 3.30 -18.88 10.48
N LEU A 262 3.93 -17.91 9.82
CA LEU A 262 3.91 -17.79 8.38
C LEU A 262 4.56 -18.99 7.69
N VAL A 263 5.76 -19.39 8.11
CA VAL A 263 6.45 -20.58 7.56
C VAL A 263 5.62 -21.85 7.79
N ALA A 264 5.04 -22.01 8.98
CA ALA A 264 4.18 -23.15 9.29
C ALA A 264 2.93 -23.19 8.41
N GLU A 265 2.33 -22.03 8.12
CA GLU A 265 1.14 -21.93 7.27
C GLU A 265 1.44 -22.35 5.83
N VAL A 266 2.56 -21.88 5.29
CA VAL A 266 3.04 -22.27 3.96
C VAL A 266 3.30 -23.79 3.91
N TYR A 267 3.94 -24.34 4.95
CA TYR A 267 4.19 -25.77 5.04
C TYR A 267 2.90 -26.60 5.08
N ARG A 268 1.93 -26.22 5.92
CA ARG A 268 0.63 -26.92 6.02
C ARG A 268 -0.12 -26.90 4.70
N THR A 269 -0.14 -25.76 4.03
CA THR A 269 -0.82 -25.59 2.74
C THR A 269 -0.19 -26.50 1.66
N ARG A 270 1.15 -26.52 1.56
CA ARG A 270 1.88 -27.40 0.64
C ARG A 270 1.64 -28.88 0.94
N LYS A 271 1.71 -29.27 2.22
CA LYS A 271 1.47 -30.64 2.69
C LYS A 271 0.05 -31.10 2.38
N ALA A 272 -0.96 -30.25 2.62
CA ALA A 272 -2.36 -30.54 2.31
C ALA A 272 -2.59 -30.73 0.79
N ALA A 273 -1.84 -30.02 -0.05
CA ALA A 273 -1.85 -30.18 -1.50
C ALA A 273 -1.05 -31.41 -2.00
N GLY A 274 -0.43 -32.19 -1.11
CA GLY A 274 0.42 -33.33 -1.48
C GLY A 274 1.71 -32.92 -2.21
N GLN A 275 2.10 -31.64 -2.14
CA GLN A 275 3.28 -31.13 -2.82
C GLN A 275 4.52 -31.30 -1.93
N PRO A 276 5.62 -31.89 -2.44
CA PRO A 276 6.86 -31.99 -1.67
C PRO A 276 7.39 -30.58 -1.36
N PHE A 277 7.72 -30.33 -0.10
CA PHE A 277 8.25 -29.03 0.32
C PHE A 277 9.27 -29.18 1.44
N GLU A 278 10.54 -29.02 1.09
CA GLU A 278 11.68 -29.21 2.00
C GLU A 278 11.99 -27.92 2.78
N VAL A 279 11.04 -27.49 3.63
CA VAL A 279 11.16 -26.26 4.45
C VAL A 279 12.45 -26.23 5.25
N GLU A 280 12.86 -27.37 5.80
CA GLU A 280 14.07 -27.51 6.63
C GLU A 280 15.33 -27.07 5.89
N LYS A 281 15.46 -27.41 4.60
CA LYS A 281 16.61 -27.00 3.78
C LYS A 281 16.58 -25.50 3.49
N MET A 282 15.39 -24.93 3.31
CA MET A 282 15.22 -23.52 2.97
C MET A 282 15.45 -22.58 4.15
N VAL A 283 15.00 -22.98 5.34
CA VAL A 283 15.22 -22.20 6.56
C VAL A 283 16.64 -22.42 7.09
N GLY A 284 17.21 -23.60 6.85
CA GLY A 284 18.57 -23.99 7.20
C GLY A 284 18.67 -24.74 8.53
N ALA A 285 19.77 -25.47 8.72
CA ALA A 285 20.01 -26.38 9.86
C ALA A 285 20.07 -25.72 11.26
N GLY A 286 19.92 -24.40 11.35
CA GLY A 286 19.98 -23.62 12.60
C GLY A 286 18.64 -23.40 13.31
N LEU A 287 17.54 -23.96 12.80
CA LEU A 287 16.23 -23.88 13.45
C LEU A 287 16.30 -24.52 14.83
N LYS A 288 16.07 -23.71 15.88
CA LYS A 288 15.96 -24.20 17.26
C LYS A 288 14.93 -25.34 17.31
N PRO A 289 15.18 -26.44 18.06
CA PRO A 289 14.26 -27.59 18.14
C PRO A 289 12.82 -27.23 18.51
N ALA A 290 12.61 -26.17 19.30
CA ALA A 290 11.28 -25.65 19.65
C ALA A 290 10.50 -25.07 18.45
N LEU A 291 11.20 -24.58 17.43
CA LEU A 291 10.61 -24.09 16.18
C LEU A 291 10.20 -25.28 15.30
N MET A 292 11.02 -26.32 15.25
CA MET A 292 10.71 -27.59 14.56
C MET A 292 9.47 -28.27 15.13
N GLN A 293 9.29 -28.26 16.46
CA GLN A 293 8.08 -28.78 17.12
C GLN A 293 6.78 -28.08 16.69
N ARG A 294 6.84 -26.83 16.24
CA ARG A 294 5.66 -26.09 15.73
C ARG A 294 5.39 -26.29 14.24
N LEU A 295 6.36 -26.87 13.52
CA LEU A 295 6.28 -27.21 12.10
C LEU A 295 5.86 -28.67 11.86
N ALA A 296 6.07 -29.56 12.84
CA ALA A 296 5.61 -30.96 12.84
C ALA A 296 4.08 -31.07 12.95
#